data_AF-A0A3D4Z0R2-F1
#
_entry.id   AF-A0A3D4Z0R2-F1
#
_cell.length_a   1.000
_cell.length_b   1.000
_cell.length_c   1.000
_cell.angle_alpha   90.00
_cell.angle_beta   90.00
_cell.angle_gamma   90.00
#
_symmetry.space_group_name_H-M   'P 1'
#
loop_
_entity.id
_entity.type
_entity.pdbx_description
1 polymer ?
#
loop_
_entity_poly.entity_id
_entity_poly.type
_entity_poly.pdbx_seq_one_letter_code
_entity_poly.pdbx_strand_id
1 'polypeptide(L)'
;MERYRKYIDLALLLLAAALWFLLRHFLTQVWDLFRLPLVTSLPISLPSLIALLVAVGGFFFARTNAKVFGFLGEVAGELAKVAWPTLQETMASTGVIIVMVGIASLIMFGFDALWGTLTRSLLTL
;
A
#
# COMPACT_ATOMS: atom_id res chain seq x y z
N MET A 1 13.16 -25.47 -7.04
CA MET A 1 12.58 -24.44 -7.92
C MET A 1 11.06 -24.56 -8.10
N GLU A 2 10.49 -25.74 -8.35
CA GLU A 2 9.02 -25.86 -8.61
C GLU A 2 8.11 -25.43 -7.45
N ARG A 3 8.55 -25.59 -6.19
CA ARG A 3 7.75 -25.19 -5.02
C ARG A 3 7.51 -23.67 -4.96
N TYR A 4 8.48 -22.87 -5.40
CA TYR A 4 8.40 -21.39 -5.36
C TYR A 4 7.64 -20.79 -6.55
N ARG A 5 7.54 -21.52 -7.67
CA ARG A 5 6.84 -21.08 -8.89
C ARG A 5 5.41 -20.62 -8.62
N LYS A 6 4.67 -21.35 -7.76
CA LYS A 6 3.28 -21.01 -7.38
C LYS A 6 3.20 -19.70 -6.59
N TYR A 7 4.14 -19.46 -5.67
CA TYR A 7 4.19 -18.23 -4.88
C TYR A 7 4.58 -17.02 -5.74
N ILE A 8 5.49 -17.20 -6.70
CA ILE A 8 5.90 -16.14 -7.64
C ILE A 8 4.76 -15.77 -8.58
N ASP A 9 4.06 -16.76 -9.16
CA ASP A 9 2.89 -16.52 -10.02
C ASP A 9 1.77 -15.81 -9.23
N LEU A 10 1.52 -16.19 -7.97
CA LEU A 10 0.56 -15.50 -7.09
C LEU A 10 0.99 -14.07 -6.78
N ALA A 11 2.27 -13.84 -6.47
CA ALA A 11 2.79 -12.50 -6.22
C ALA A 11 2.68 -11.59 -7.44
N LEU A 12 2.98 -12.11 -8.64
CA LEU A 12 2.81 -11.38 -9.91
C LEU A 12 1.34 -11.07 -10.20
N LEU A 13 0.42 -12.00 -9.91
CA LEU A 13 -1.02 -11.77 -10.06
C LEU A 13 -1.51 -10.68 -9.09
N LEU A 14 -1.07 -10.71 -7.83
CA LEU A 14 -1.40 -9.69 -6.84
C LEU A 14 -0.84 -8.32 -7.24
N LEU A 15 0.40 -8.27 -7.74
CA LEU A 15 1.01 -7.05 -8.27
C LEU A 15 0.22 -6.50 -9.45
N ALA A 16 -0.16 -7.35 -10.40
CA ALA A 16 -0.97 -6.95 -11.55
C ALA A 16 -2.36 -6.45 -11.14
N ALA A 17 -3.00 -7.10 -10.16
CA ALA A 17 -4.28 -6.66 -9.61
C ALA A 17 -4.17 -5.32 -8.87
N ALA A 18 -3.11 -5.13 -8.08
CA ALA A 18 -2.82 -3.86 -7.41
C ALA A 18 -2.54 -2.74 -8.41
N LEU A 19 -1.75 -3.03 -9.45
CA LEU A 19 -1.46 -2.09 -10.53
C LEU A 19 -2.72 -1.72 -11.31
N TRP A 20 -3.59 -2.68 -11.62
CA TRP A 20 -4.90 -2.41 -12.19
C TRP A 20 -5.76 -1.52 -11.29
N PHE A 21 -5.81 -1.81 -9.98
CA PHE A 21 -6.57 -1.03 -9.00
C PHE A 21 -6.06 0.41 -8.88
N LEU A 22 -4.75 0.60 -8.88
CA LEU A 22 -4.12 1.90 -8.73
C LEU A 22 -4.26 2.73 -10.02
N LEU A 23 -4.00 2.11 -11.17
CA LEU A 23 -4.19 2.73 -12.47
C LEU A 23 -5.64 3.09 -12.71
N ARG A 24 -6.60 2.18 -12.47
CA ARG A 24 -8.02 2.49 -12.69
C ARG A 24 -8.45 3.68 -11.84
N HIS A 25 -8.01 3.76 -10.56
CA HIS A 25 -8.41 4.85 -9.66
C HIS A 25 -7.84 6.20 -10.12
N PHE A 26 -6.57 6.22 -10.48
CA PHE A 26 -5.93 7.43 -10.99
C PHE A 26 -6.49 7.85 -12.36
N LEU A 27 -6.65 6.92 -13.29
CA LEU A 27 -7.16 7.19 -14.63
C LEU A 27 -8.60 7.71 -14.58
N THR A 28 -9.47 7.16 -13.71
CA THR A 28 -10.83 7.69 -13.56
C THR A 28 -10.83 9.10 -12.97
N GLN A 29 -9.98 9.38 -11.97
CA GLN A 29 -9.88 10.74 -11.41
C GLN A 29 -9.40 11.77 -12.43
N VAL A 30 -8.38 11.42 -13.21
CA VAL A 30 -7.88 12.30 -14.29
C VAL A 30 -8.96 12.46 -15.37
N TRP A 31 -9.67 11.39 -15.72
CA TRP A 31 -10.68 11.45 -16.78
C TRP A 31 -11.89 12.30 -16.39
N ASP A 32 -12.35 12.17 -15.14
CA ASP A 32 -13.46 12.94 -14.60
C ASP A 32 -13.14 14.45 -14.53
N LEU A 33 -11.86 14.81 -14.39
CA LEU A 33 -11.38 16.20 -14.47
C LEU A 33 -11.72 16.85 -15.83
N PHE A 34 -11.65 16.09 -16.93
CA PHE A 34 -11.92 16.58 -18.28
C PHE A 34 -13.41 16.59 -18.67
N ARG A 35 -14.32 16.12 -17.78
CA ARG A 35 -15.79 16.15 -17.94
C ARG A 35 -16.32 15.67 -19.31
N LEU A 36 -15.76 14.60 -19.88
CA LEU A 36 -16.18 14.07 -21.18
C LEU A 36 -17.35 13.05 -21.03
N PRO A 37 -18.58 13.36 -21.50
CA PRO A 37 -19.80 12.58 -21.21
C PRO A 37 -19.95 11.28 -22.03
N LEU A 38 -19.22 11.12 -23.13
CA LEU A 38 -19.27 9.93 -23.99
C LEU A 38 -18.54 8.72 -23.40
N VAL A 39 -17.72 8.91 -22.37
CA VAL A 39 -16.78 7.90 -21.87
C VAL A 39 -17.14 7.39 -20.46
N THR A 40 -17.96 8.13 -19.71
CA THR A 40 -18.36 7.82 -18.33
C THR A 40 -19.77 7.23 -18.20
N SER A 41 -20.57 7.23 -19.26
CA SER A 41 -21.98 6.81 -19.23
C SER A 41 -22.20 5.30 -19.31
N LEU A 42 -21.19 4.52 -19.71
CA LEU A 42 -21.26 3.06 -19.72
C LEU A 42 -20.89 2.49 -18.34
N PRO A 43 -21.50 1.36 -17.92
CA PRO A 43 -21.15 0.67 -16.67
C PRO A 43 -19.70 0.18 -16.63
N ILE A 44 -19.01 0.14 -17.78
CA ILE A 44 -17.58 -0.12 -17.91
C ILE A 44 -16.96 1.12 -18.56
N SER A 45 -16.22 1.91 -17.79
CA SER A 45 -15.56 3.12 -18.29
C SER A 45 -14.34 2.77 -19.15
N LEU A 46 -14.13 3.44 -20.30
CA LEU A 46 -12.97 3.16 -21.19
C LEU A 46 -11.61 3.24 -20.46
N PRO A 47 -11.37 4.18 -19.53
CA PRO A 47 -10.11 4.22 -18.78
C PRO A 47 -9.87 2.96 -17.94
N SER A 48 -10.95 2.32 -17.44
CA SER A 48 -10.84 1.06 -16.69
C SER A 48 -10.42 -0.14 -17.57
N LEU A 49 -10.83 -0.14 -18.84
CA LEU A 49 -10.41 -1.14 -19.83
C LEU A 49 -8.94 -0.95 -20.20
N ILE A 50 -8.50 0.30 -20.41
CA ILE A 50 -7.10 0.61 -20.69
C ILE A 50 -6.22 0.20 -19.50
N ALA A 51 -6.63 0.53 -18.27
CA ALA A 51 -5.94 0.10 -17.07
C ALA A 51 -5.84 -1.44 -16.99
N LEU A 52 -6.91 -2.16 -17.36
CA LEU A 52 -6.94 -3.62 -17.37
C LEU A 52 -5.97 -4.19 -18.40
N LEU A 53 -5.98 -3.65 -19.63
CA LEU A 53 -5.07 -4.09 -20.69
C LEU A 53 -3.60 -3.88 -20.31
N VAL A 54 -3.27 -2.74 -19.71
CA VAL A 54 -1.91 -2.45 -19.23
C VAL A 54 -1.50 -3.41 -18.12
N ALA A 55 -2.40 -3.72 -17.18
CA ALA A 55 -2.13 -4.65 -16.09
C ALA A 55 -1.93 -6.09 -16.59
N VAL A 56 -2.80 -6.56 -17.49
CA VAL A 56 -2.70 -7.89 -18.10
C VAL A 56 -1.44 -7.98 -18.96
N GLY A 57 -1.17 -6.97 -19.79
CA GLY A 57 0.05 -6.90 -20.60
C GLY A 57 1.32 -6.91 -19.74
N GLY A 58 1.34 -6.16 -18.63
CA GLY A 58 2.43 -6.15 -17.67
C GLY A 58 2.64 -7.52 -17.00
N PHE A 59 1.56 -8.21 -16.65
CA PHE A 59 1.62 -9.57 -16.11
C PHE A 59 2.25 -10.56 -17.09
N PHE A 60 1.79 -10.59 -18.34
CA PHE A 60 2.34 -11.47 -19.36
C PHE A 60 3.80 -11.15 -19.67
N PHE A 61 4.16 -9.86 -19.74
CA PHE A 61 5.54 -9.44 -19.94
C PHE A 61 6.45 -9.91 -18.80
N ALA A 62 6.06 -9.68 -17.55
CA ALA A 62 6.82 -10.09 -16.37
C ALA A 62 7.00 -11.61 -16.28
N ARG A 63 5.97 -12.38 -16.68
CA ARG A 63 6.02 -13.84 -16.71
C ARG A 63 6.89 -14.40 -17.84
N THR A 64 6.85 -13.77 -19.01
CA THR A 64 7.58 -14.23 -20.20
C THR A 64 9.07 -13.89 -20.12
N ASN A 65 9.42 -12.83 -19.38
CA ASN A 65 10.79 -12.37 -19.27
C ASN A 65 11.59 -13.21 -18.27
N ALA A 66 12.45 -14.09 -18.78
CA ALA A 66 13.25 -15.02 -17.98
C ALA A 66 14.14 -14.34 -16.94
N LYS A 67 14.61 -13.11 -17.20
CA LYS A 67 15.42 -12.34 -16.24
C LYS A 67 14.60 -11.93 -15.00
N VAL A 68 13.39 -11.44 -15.22
CA VAL A 68 12.48 -10.99 -14.15
C VAL A 68 12.04 -12.20 -13.32
N PHE A 69 11.66 -13.29 -13.99
CA PHE A 69 11.23 -14.49 -13.29
C PHE A 69 12.35 -15.16 -12.50
N GLY A 70 13.58 -15.19 -13.05
CA GLY A 70 14.77 -15.69 -12.34
C GLY A 70 15.09 -14.88 -11.08
N PHE A 71 15.08 -13.55 -11.20
CA PHE A 71 15.31 -12.64 -10.07
C PHE A 71 14.28 -12.84 -8.94
N LEU A 72 12.99 -13.00 -9.26
CA LEU A 72 11.96 -13.27 -8.26
C LEU A 72 12.19 -14.61 -7.52
N GLY A 73 12.76 -15.60 -8.21
CA GLY A 73 13.18 -16.86 -7.60
C GLY A 73 14.32 -16.69 -6.60
N GLU A 74 15.31 -15.85 -6.93
CA GLU A 74 16.43 -15.52 -6.04
C GLU A 74 15.94 -14.75 -4.80
N VAL A 75 15.08 -13.74 -4.98
CA VAL A 75 14.47 -12.99 -3.87
C VAL A 75 13.69 -13.91 -2.94
N ALA A 76 12.89 -14.84 -3.48
CA ALA A 76 12.17 -15.82 -2.67
C ALA A 76 13.12 -16.73 -1.88
N GLY A 77 14.28 -17.07 -2.45
CA GLY A 77 15.34 -17.84 -1.77
C GLY A 77 16.01 -17.06 -0.64
N GLU A 78 16.28 -15.77 -0.83
CA GLU A 78 16.86 -14.92 0.21
C GLU A 78 15.85 -14.58 1.32
N LEU A 79 14.58 -14.35 0.97
CA LEU A 79 13.51 -14.13 1.95
C LEU A 79 13.30 -15.34 2.87
N ALA A 80 13.56 -16.56 2.38
CA ALA A 80 13.49 -17.76 3.19
C ALA A 80 14.61 -17.83 4.26
N LYS A 81 15.70 -17.07 4.10
CA LYS A 81 16.78 -16.97 5.08
C LYS A 81 16.52 -15.90 6.14
N VAL A 82 15.52 -15.03 5.94
CA VAL A 82 15.15 -14.01 6.92
C VAL A 82 14.58 -14.71 8.13
N ALA A 83 15.35 -14.69 9.22
CA ALA A 83 14.89 -15.13 10.52
C ALA A 83 13.85 -14.14 11.03
N TRP A 84 12.58 -14.53 10.99
CA TRP A 84 11.51 -13.73 11.57
C TRP A 84 11.63 -13.77 13.09
N PRO A 85 11.53 -12.59 13.77
CA PRO A 85 11.60 -12.53 15.21
C PRO A 85 10.47 -13.35 15.83
N THR A 86 10.73 -13.90 17.00
CA THR A 86 9.70 -14.65 17.73
C THR A 86 8.60 -13.70 18.22
N LEU A 87 7.40 -14.23 18.48
CA LEU A 87 6.30 -13.43 19.02
C LEU A 87 6.67 -12.76 20.36
N GLN A 88 7.50 -13.42 21.17
CA GLN A 88 7.94 -12.90 22.47
C GLN A 88 8.82 -11.67 22.31
N GLU A 89 9.81 -11.71 21.41
CA GLU A 89 10.68 -10.57 21.09
C GLU A 89 9.87 -9.41 20.51
N THR A 90 8.94 -9.73 19.60
CA THR A 90 8.05 -8.72 18.98
C THR A 90 7.20 -8.02 20.04
N MET A 91 6.58 -8.78 20.95
CA MET A 91 5.77 -8.23 22.03
C MET A 91 6.59 -7.40 23.02
N ALA A 92 7.82 -7.82 23.32
CA ALA A 92 8.72 -7.05 24.18
C ALA A 92 9.06 -5.69 23.56
N SER A 93 9.40 -5.66 22.26
CA SER A 93 9.65 -4.41 21.54
C SER A 93 8.41 -3.53 21.43
N THR A 94 7.24 -4.09 21.12
CA THR A 94 5.98 -3.33 21.07
C THR A 94 5.59 -2.77 22.45
N GLY A 95 5.84 -3.51 23.54
CA GLY A 95 5.58 -3.06 24.90
C GLY A 95 6.34 -1.77 25.23
N VAL A 96 7.63 -1.70 24.88
CA VAL A 96 8.44 -0.47 25.06
C VAL A 96 7.86 0.69 24.26
N ILE A 97 7.45 0.45 23.01
CA ILE A 97 6.84 1.48 22.15
C ILE A 97 5.53 1.99 22.76
N ILE A 98 4.67 1.11 23.27
CA ILE A 98 3.41 1.50 23.92
C ILE A 98 3.67 2.45 25.08
N VAL A 99 4.67 2.15 25.92
CA VAL A 99 5.03 3.02 27.05
C VAL A 99 5.54 4.37 26.55
N MET A 100 6.44 4.38 25.56
CA MET A 100 6.99 5.63 25.02
C MET A 100 5.92 6.50 24.34
N VAL A 101 5.04 5.91 23.54
CA VAL A 101 3.91 6.60 22.91
C VAL A 101 2.92 7.10 23.95
N GLY A 102 2.67 6.32 25.01
CA GLY A 102 1.85 6.73 26.14
C GLY A 102 2.39 7.99 26.80
N ILE A 103 3.69 8.04 27.12
CA ILE A 103 4.34 9.23 27.68
C ILE A 103 4.24 10.43 26.72
N ALA A 104 4.56 10.22 25.44
CA ALA A 104 4.49 11.29 24.43
C ALA A 104 3.07 11.86 24.30
N SER A 105 2.05 10.98 24.28
CA SER A 105 0.64 11.37 24.20
C SER A 105 0.19 12.16 25.43
N LEU A 106 0.66 11.79 26.63
CA LEU A 106 0.33 12.50 27.86
C LEU A 106 0.94 13.91 27.90
N ILE A 107 2.19 14.04 27.46
CA ILE A 107 2.85 15.34 27.31
C ILE A 107 2.07 16.20 26.31
N MET A 108 1.75 15.65 25.13
CA MET A 108 1.01 16.36 24.09
C MET A 108 -0.38 16.79 24.58
N PHE A 109 -1.11 15.92 25.28
CA PHE A 109 -2.38 16.26 25.92
C PHE A 109 -2.24 17.41 26.93
N GLY A 110 -1.16 17.41 27.71
CA GLY A 110 -0.84 18.51 28.62
C GLY A 110 -0.65 19.85 27.89
N PHE A 111 0.07 19.83 26.76
CA PHE A 111 0.23 21.01 25.91
C PHE A 111 -1.12 21.47 25.30
N ASP A 112 -1.93 20.56 24.78
CA ASP A 112 -3.24 20.88 24.22
C ASP A 112 -4.17 21.50 25.27
N ALA A 113 -4.18 20.95 26.48
CA ALA A 113 -4.97 21.48 27.60
C ALA A 113 -4.48 22.86 28.07
N LEU A 114 -3.16 23.06 28.14
CA LEU A 114 -2.58 24.34 28.54
C LEU A 114 -2.86 25.44 27.52
N TRP A 115 -2.62 25.18 26.23
CA TRP A 115 -2.93 26.13 25.16
C TRP A 115 -4.43 26.37 25.01
N GLY A 116 -5.26 25.33 25.17
CA GLY A 116 -6.71 25.47 25.15
C GLY A 116 -7.25 26.34 26.28
N THR A 117 -6.67 26.23 27.48
CA THR A 117 -7.05 27.07 28.63
C THR A 117 -6.57 28.51 28.43
N LEU A 118 -5.32 28.70 27.99
CA LEU A 118 -4.74 30.02 27.73
C LEU A 118 -5.52 30.80 26.67
N THR A 119 -5.83 30.16 25.54
CA THR A 119 -6.61 30.79 24.45
C THR A 119 -8.02 31.14 24.90
N ARG A 120 -8.68 30.29 25.68
CA ARG A 120 -9.99 30.59 26.28
C ARG A 120 -9.92 31.79 27.21
N SER A 121 -8.96 31.84 28.15
CA SER A 121 -8.80 32.97 29.07
C SER A 121 -8.54 34.29 28.35
N LEU A 122 -7.77 34.25 27.25
CA LEU A 122 -7.45 35.45 26.46
C LEU A 122 -8.63 35.94 25.62
N LEU A 123 -9.49 35.04 25.12
CA LEU A 123 -10.70 35.41 24.38
C LEU A 123 -11.86 35.88 25.27
N THR A 124 -11.84 35.52 26.55
CA THR A 124 -12.86 35.97 27.53
C THR A 124 -12.52 37.28 28.23
N LEU A 125 -11.33 37.84 27.94
CA LEU A 125 -10.82 39.12 28.44
C LEU A 125 -11.20 40.24 27.47
#